data_AF-A0A2S2NW83-F1
#
_entry.id   AF-A0A2S2NW83-F1
#
_cell.length_a   1.000
_cell.length_b   1.000
_cell.length_c   1.000
_cell.angle_alpha   90.00
_cell.angle_beta   90.00
_cell.angle_gamma   90.00
#
_symmetry.space_group_name_H-M   'P 1'
#
loop_
_entity.id
_entity.type
_entity.pdbx_description
1 polymer ?
#
loop_
_entity_poly.entity_id
_entity_poly.type
_entity_poly.pdbx_seq_one_letter_code
_entity_poly.pdbx_strand_id
1 'polypeptide(L)'
;MSGKVYDILPKIWTDFSATSERTTNCCESFHGKLNSRLYSAHPNIFLLIEKLKSVQFETCIKQRSSLKLKSKKIAEKEKFIDENIKKLRDGQISNLQFVKNVCCKFIPH
;
A
#
# COMPACT_ATOMS: atom_id res chain seq x y z
N MET A 1 -15.02 -18.40 9.20
CA MET A 1 -13.69 -17.84 8.86
C MET A 1 -13.89 -16.44 8.31
N SER A 2 -13.60 -15.41 9.12
CA SER A 2 -13.88 -14.02 8.77
C SER A 2 -12.92 -13.54 7.69
N GLY A 3 -13.42 -13.36 6.47
CA GLY A 3 -12.70 -12.70 5.40
C GLY A 3 -12.54 -11.24 5.76
N LYS A 4 -11.33 -10.81 6.11
CA LYS A 4 -11.03 -9.38 6.26
C LYS A 4 -11.18 -8.73 4.89
N VAL A 5 -12.33 -8.15 4.64
CA VAL A 5 -12.50 -7.12 3.62
C VAL A 5 -11.56 -6.00 4.06
N TYR A 6 -10.52 -5.75 3.29
CA TYR A 6 -9.67 -4.59 3.49
C TYR A 6 -10.46 -3.37 3.00
N ASP A 7 -11.48 -2.99 3.76
CA ASP A 7 -11.92 -1.60 3.71
C ASP A 7 -10.70 -0.76 4.01
N ILE A 8 -10.50 0.28 3.22
CA ILE A 8 -9.38 1.20 3.35
C ILE A 8 -9.64 2.04 4.60
N LEU A 9 -9.53 1.41 5.77
CA LEU A 9 -9.77 2.03 7.05
C LEU A 9 -8.75 3.17 7.22
N PRO A 10 -9.16 4.34 7.72
CA PRO A 10 -8.24 5.46 7.98
C PRO A 10 -7.01 5.04 8.77
N LYS A 11 -7.13 4.05 9.66
CA LYS A 11 -6.03 3.45 10.43
C LYS A 11 -4.89 2.90 9.56
N ILE A 12 -5.15 2.41 8.35
CA ILE A 12 -4.10 1.89 7.46
C ILE A 12 -3.26 3.06 6.90
N TRP A 13 -3.92 4.18 6.59
CA TRP A 13 -3.29 5.39 6.07
C TRP A 13 -2.56 6.20 7.13
N THR A 14 -3.07 6.22 8.37
CA THR A 14 -2.46 6.99 9.48
C THR A 14 -1.56 6.16 10.39
N ASP A 15 -1.34 4.88 10.09
CA ASP A 15 -0.52 4.04 10.97
C ASP A 15 0.98 4.44 10.88
N PHE A 16 1.62 4.48 12.03
CA PHE A 16 3.00 4.94 12.21
C PHE A 16 3.90 3.71 12.32
N SER A 17 4.14 3.10 11.15
CA SER A 17 4.96 1.89 11.00
C SER A 17 5.85 1.98 9.76
N ALA A 18 6.96 1.22 9.74
CA ALA A 18 7.92 1.24 8.64
C ALA A 18 7.48 0.47 7.39
N THR A 19 6.26 -0.06 7.32
CA THR A 19 5.83 -0.92 6.21
C THR A 19 5.88 -0.19 4.86
N SER A 20 6.54 -0.83 3.89
CA SER A 20 6.61 -0.37 2.51
C SER A 20 5.33 -0.66 1.72
N GLU A 21 4.32 -1.27 2.34
CA GLU A 21 3.05 -1.61 1.68
C GLU A 21 2.09 -0.40 1.53
N ARG A 22 2.50 0.78 2.00
CA ARG A 22 1.76 2.05 1.87
C ARG A 22 2.06 2.74 0.54
N THR A 23 1.30 2.44 -0.50
CA THR A 23 1.28 3.28 -1.71
C THR A 23 -0.15 3.56 -2.17
N THR A 24 -0.42 4.78 -2.63
CA THR A 24 -1.66 5.17 -3.32
C THR A 24 -1.82 4.48 -4.67
N ASN A 25 -0.74 3.87 -5.18
CA ASN A 25 -0.69 3.11 -6.42
C ASN A 25 -1.80 2.04 -6.51
N CYS A 26 -2.27 1.50 -5.38
CA CYS A 26 -3.38 0.54 -5.40
C CYS A 26 -4.69 1.16 -5.91
N CYS A 27 -5.01 2.40 -5.52
CA CYS A 27 -6.24 3.08 -5.96
C CYS A 27 -6.13 3.45 -7.44
N GLU A 28 -5.00 4.03 -7.85
CA GLU A 28 -4.74 4.38 -9.26
C GLU A 28 -4.78 3.14 -10.16
N SER A 29 -4.17 2.03 -9.73
CA SER A 29 -4.20 0.76 -10.46
C SER A 29 -5.61 0.17 -10.56
N PHE A 30 -6.40 0.26 -9.48
CA PHE A 30 -7.80 -0.17 -9.49
C PHE A 30 -8.63 0.66 -10.49
N HIS A 31 -8.52 1.99 -10.43
CA HIS A 31 -9.22 2.89 -11.35
C HIS A 31 -8.79 2.67 -12.80
N GLY A 32 -7.49 2.54 -13.06
CA GLY A 32 -6.98 2.25 -14.40
C GLY A 32 -7.51 0.93 -14.95
N LYS A 33 -7.57 -0.11 -14.10
CA LYS A 33 -8.08 -1.44 -14.49
C LYS A 33 -9.60 -1.48 -14.66
N LEU A 34 -10.33 -0.65 -13.92
CA LEU A 34 -11.78 -0.51 -14.09
C LEU A 34 -12.09 0.28 -15.36
N ASN A 35 -11.38 1.39 -15.60
CA ASN A 35 -11.51 2.20 -16.81
C ASN A 35 -11.14 1.41 -18.07
N SER A 36 -10.12 0.56 -18.01
CA SER A 36 -9.77 -0.31 -19.15
C SER A 36 -10.82 -1.40 -19.43
N ARG A 37 -11.85 -1.56 -18.60
CA ARG A 37 -12.92 -2.57 -18.76
C ARG A 37 -14.27 -1.96 -19.09
N LEU A 38 -14.43 -0.67 -18.81
CA LEU A 38 -15.65 0.10 -19.06
C LEU A 38 -15.35 1.09 -20.17
N TYR A 39 -15.74 0.74 -21.39
CA TYR A 39 -15.48 1.55 -22.59
C TYR A 39 -16.63 2.52 -22.93
N SER A 40 -17.73 2.48 -22.15
CA SER A 40 -18.87 3.38 -22.31
C SER A 40 -18.89 4.41 -21.20
N ALA A 41 -19.28 5.65 -21.52
CA ALA A 41 -19.55 6.69 -20.52
C ALA A 41 -20.69 6.30 -19.57
N HIS A 42 -21.64 5.47 -20.04
CA HIS A 42 -22.77 4.97 -19.26
C HIS A 42 -22.91 3.45 -19.46
N PRO A 43 -22.08 2.64 -18.78
CA PRO A 43 -22.18 1.19 -18.88
C PRO A 43 -23.46 0.70 -18.19
N ASN A 44 -24.06 -0.34 -18.73
CA ASN A 44 -25.19 -1.02 -18.10
C ASN A 44 -24.78 -1.54 -16.69
N ILE A 45 -25.68 -1.41 -15.71
CA ILE A 45 -25.40 -1.78 -14.31
C ILE A 45 -24.99 -3.26 -14.15
N PHE A 46 -25.57 -4.17 -14.94
CA PHE A 46 -25.20 -5.59 -14.91
C PHE A 46 -23.77 -5.78 -15.41
N LEU A 47 -23.39 -5.09 -16.49
CA LEU A 47 -22.03 -5.11 -17.02
C LEU A 47 -21.03 -4.55 -16.00
N LEU A 48 -21.37 -3.47 -15.31
CA LEU A 48 -20.54 -2.92 -14.23
C LEU A 48 -20.29 -3.95 -13.13
N ILE A 49 -21.36 -4.60 -12.65
CA ILE A 49 -21.27 -5.65 -11.61
C ILE A 49 -20.36 -6.80 -12.07
N GLU A 50 -20.50 -7.26 -13.31
CA GLU A 50 -19.65 -8.33 -13.84
C GLU A 50 -18.17 -7.93 -13.89
N LYS A 51 -17.87 -6.70 -14.34
CA LYS A 51 -16.48 -6.23 -14.38
C LYS A 51 -15.89 -6.09 -12.98
N LEU A 52 -16.65 -5.58 -12.01
CA LEU A 52 -16.22 -5.50 -10.61
C LEU A 52 -15.90 -6.88 -10.03
N LYS A 53 -16.78 -7.88 -10.24
CA LYS A 53 -16.55 -9.27 -9.82
C LYS A 53 -15.28 -9.85 -10.45
N SER A 54 -15.06 -9.59 -11.74
CA SER A 54 -13.86 -10.06 -12.45
C SER A 54 -12.58 -9.41 -11.91
N VAL A 55 -12.58 -8.10 -11.64
CA VAL A 55 -11.44 -7.40 -11.03
C VAL A 55 -11.14 -7.98 -9.64
N GLN A 56 -12.18 -8.21 -8.83
CA GLN A 56 -12.05 -8.80 -7.50
C GLN A 56 -11.45 -10.22 -7.56
N PHE A 57 -11.95 -11.07 -8.46
CA PHE A 57 -11.47 -12.43 -8.66
C PHE A 57 -9.99 -12.47 -9.04
N GLU A 58 -9.59 -11.71 -10.05
CA GLU A 58 -8.18 -11.64 -10.48
C GLU A 58 -7.26 -11.09 -9.39
N THR A 59 -7.72 -10.10 -8.63
CA THR A 59 -6.95 -9.52 -7.53
C THR A 59 -6.74 -10.56 -6.43
N CYS A 60 -7.79 -11.31 -6.09
CA CYS A 60 -7.73 -12.37 -5.10
C CYS A 60 -6.78 -13.51 -5.53
N ILE A 61 -6.82 -13.92 -6.79
CA ILE A 61 -5.86 -14.89 -7.34
C ILE A 61 -4.43 -14.36 -7.22
N LYS A 62 -4.17 -13.13 -7.69
CA LYS A 62 -2.82 -12.54 -7.63
C LYS A 62 -2.27 -12.45 -6.21
N GLN A 63 -3.12 -12.05 -5.26
CA GLN A 63 -2.74 -12.00 -3.84
C GLN A 63 -2.39 -13.38 -3.28
N ARG A 64 -3.12 -14.42 -3.67
CA ARG A 64 -2.85 -15.80 -3.24
C ARG A 64 -1.62 -16.41 -3.92
N SER A 65 -1.38 -16.08 -5.18
CA SER A 65 -0.23 -16.60 -5.95
C SER A 65 1.08 -15.86 -5.65
N SER A 66 1.01 -14.66 -5.04
CA SER A 66 2.22 -13.91 -4.69
C SER A 66 2.86 -14.46 -3.41
N LEU A 67 3.91 -15.27 -3.57
CA LEU A 67 4.93 -15.42 -2.53
C LEU A 67 5.65 -14.07 -2.42
N LYS A 68 5.24 -13.20 -1.50
CA LYS A 68 5.87 -11.89 -1.30
C LYS A 68 7.28 -12.05 -0.71
N LEU A 69 8.25 -12.41 -1.53
CA LEU A 69 9.66 -12.22 -1.21
C LEU A 69 9.92 -10.71 -1.30
N LYS A 70 9.98 -10.06 -0.13
CA LYS A 70 10.41 -8.67 -0.06
C LYS A 70 11.83 -8.59 -0.61
N SER A 71 12.07 -7.67 -1.54
CA SER A 71 13.42 -7.39 -2.01
C SER A 71 14.31 -7.00 -0.83
N LYS A 72 15.57 -7.41 -0.83
CA LYS A 72 16.55 -7.04 0.19
C LYS A 72 16.58 -5.53 0.44
N LYS A 73 16.53 -4.73 -0.63
CA LYS A 73 16.48 -3.27 -0.56
C LYS A 73 15.26 -2.73 0.20
N ILE A 74 14.10 -3.37 0.03
CA ILE A 74 12.87 -3.01 0.74
C ILE A 74 13.02 -3.36 2.22
N ALA A 75 13.45 -4.58 2.53
CA ALA A 75 13.64 -5.03 3.91
C ALA A 75 14.64 -4.15 4.68
N GLU A 76 15.74 -3.74 4.04
CA GLU A 76 16.73 -2.83 4.64
C GLU A 76 16.16 -1.43 4.91
N LYS A 77 15.35 -0.90 3.99
CA LYS A 77 14.66 0.38 4.19
C LYS A 77 13.67 0.33 5.34
N GLU A 78 12.82 -0.71 5.39
CA GLU A 78 11.85 -0.89 6.48
C GLU A 78 12.59 -1.00 7.82
N LYS A 79 13.67 -1.79 7.89
CA LYS A 79 14.49 -1.93 9.10
C LYS A 79 15.05 -0.60 9.59
N PHE A 80 15.62 0.21 8.69
CA PHE A 80 16.17 1.53 9.03
C PHE A 80 15.09 2.48 9.59
N ILE A 81 13.91 2.49 8.98
CA ILE A 81 12.80 3.33 9.43
C ILE A 81 12.31 2.84 10.81
N ASP A 82 12.15 1.53 11.00
CA ASP A 82 11.72 0.95 12.29
C ASP A 82 12.70 1.28 13.43
N GLU A 83 14.00 1.25 13.17
CA GLU A 83 15.01 1.64 14.15
C GLU A 83 14.89 3.13 14.54
N ASN A 84 14.63 4.02 13.59
CA ASN A 84 14.42 5.43 13.88
C ASN A 84 13.09 5.68 14.60
N ILE A 85 12.03 4.93 14.27
CA ILE A 85 10.74 4.97 14.98
C ILE A 85 10.93 4.57 16.45
N LYS A 86 11.71 3.51 16.72
CA LYS A 86 12.02 3.08 18.10
C LYS A 86 12.76 4.17 18.87
N LYS A 87 13.84 4.72 18.29
CA LYS A 87 14.60 5.83 18.91
C LYS A 87 13.72 7.03 19.24
N LEU A 88 12.76 7.36 18.38
CA LEU A 88 11.82 8.45 18.63
C LEU A 88 10.86 8.12 19.78
N ARG A 89 10.28 6.92 19.80
CA ARG A 89 9.38 6.46 20.87
C ARG A 89 10.08 6.39 22.23
N ASP A 90 11.35 6.01 22.24
CA ASP A 90 12.19 5.93 23.43
C ASP A 90 12.72 7.32 23.87
N GLY A 91 12.40 8.39 23.15
CA GLY A 91 12.82 9.76 23.45
C GLY A 91 14.31 10.05 23.18
N GLN A 92 15.02 9.15 22.49
CA GLN A 92 16.46 9.29 22.19
C GLN A 92 16.75 10.34 21.11
N ILE A 93 15.77 10.63 20.26
CA ILE A 93 15.85 11.63 19.20
C ILE A 93 14.62 12.53 19.21
N SER A 94 14.77 13.78 18.80
CA SER A 94 13.63 14.69 18.64
C SER A 94 12.90 14.44 17.33
N ASN A 95 11.66 14.96 17.22
CA ASN A 95 10.90 14.94 15.98
C ASN A 95 11.68 15.52 14.79
N LEU A 96 12.41 16.62 15.01
CA LEU A 96 13.21 17.25 13.96
C LEU A 96 14.37 16.35 13.50
N GLN A 97 15.02 15.67 14.44
CA GLN A 97 16.10 14.72 14.12
C GLN A 97 15.57 13.50 13.37
N PHE A 98 14.41 12.98 13.78
CA PHE A 98 13.74 11.89 13.06
C PHE A 98 13.45 12.26 11.60
N VAL A 99 12.84 13.44 11.37
CA VAL A 99 12.54 13.92 10.01
C VAL A 99 13.81 14.06 9.17
N LYS A 100 14.88 14.65 9.71
CA LYS A 100 16.18 14.75 9.01
C LYS A 100 16.73 13.38 8.64
N ASN A 101 16.72 12.44 9.59
CA ASN A 101 17.29 11.11 9.39
C ASN A 101 16.54 10.31 8.31
N VAL A 102 15.22 10.38 8.28
CA VAL A 102 14.40 9.59 7.35
C VAL A 102 14.30 10.25 5.98
N CYS A 103 14.08 11.57 5.92
CA CYS A 103 13.88 12.29 4.66
C CYS A 103 15.16 12.44 3.84
N CYS A 104 16.30 12.71 4.48
CA CYS A 104 17.55 12.97 3.75
C CYS A 104 18.28 11.70 3.32
N LYS A 105 17.97 10.53 3.91
CA LYS A 105 18.69 9.26 3.65
C LYS A 105 18.46 8.68 2.25
N PHE A 106 17.31 8.98 1.64
CA PHE A 106 16.89 8.34 0.38
C PHE A 106 16.74 9.31 -0.79
N ILE A 107 17.31 10.51 -0.69
CA ILE A 107 17.33 11.47 -1.79
C ILE A 107 18.24 10.91 -2.90
N PRO A 108 17.79 10.84 -4.16
CA PRO A 108 18.65 10.43 -5.29
C PRO A 108 19.81 11.43 -5.44
N HIS A 109 21.02 10.91 -5.66
CA HIS A 109 22.17 11.72 -6.07
C HIS A 109 22.02 12.22 -7.50
#